data_AF-A0A0Q7N2H7-F1
#
_entry.id   AF-A0A0Q7N2H7-F1
#
_cell.length_a   1.000
_cell.length_b   1.000
_cell.length_c   1.000
_cell.angle_alpha   90.00
_cell.angle_beta   90.00
_cell.angle_gamma   90.00
#
_symmetry.space_group_name_H-M   'P 1'
#
loop_
_entity.id
_entity.type
_entity.pdbx_description
1 polymer ?
#
loop_
_entity_poly.entity_id
_entity_poly.type
_entity_poly.pdbx_seq_one_letter_code
_entity_poly.pdbx_strand_id
1 'polypeptide(L)' 'MILQMRHVMDMLRRFPLAGKALDVPQGVRRFSAPPYVIDYEVVDGILGILIVRHARQSDPDIATDTTGDFENI' A
#
# COMPACT_ATOMS: atom_id res chain seq x y z
N MET A 1 -3.99 -14.91 9.34
CA MET A 1 -3.80 -13.98 8.22
C MET A 1 -5.07 -13.22 7.85
N ILE A 2 -6.16 -13.89 7.39
CA ILE A 2 -7.39 -13.21 6.90
C ILE A 2 -8.05 -12.28 7.95
N LEU A 3 -8.16 -12.72 9.20
CA LEU A 3 -8.79 -11.91 10.26
C LEU A 3 -7.99 -10.64 10.59
N GLN A 4 -6.65 -10.74 10.63
CA GLN A 4 -5.78 -9.59 10.88
C GLN A 4 -5.87 -8.58 9.74
N MET A 5 -5.91 -9.06 8.49
CA MET A 5 -6.04 -8.19 7.32
C MET A 5 -7.37 -7.45 7.32
N ARG A 6 -8.46 -8.08 7.78
CA ARG A 6 -9.77 -7.44 7.95
C ARG A 6 -9.72 -6.29 8.95
N HIS A 7 -9.10 -6.49 10.13
CA HIS A 7 -8.94 -5.42 11.12
C HIS A 7 -8.08 -4.27 10.60
N VAL A 8 -7.04 -4.56 9.81
CA VAL A 8 -6.22 -3.51 9.18
C VAL A 8 -7.05 -2.71 8.18
N MET A 9 -7.85 -3.37 7.34
CA MET A 9 -8.73 -2.67 6.39
C MET A 9 -9.75 -1.79 7.12
N ASP A 10 -10.37 -2.28 8.19
CA ASP A 10 -11.31 -1.47 8.99
C ASP A 10 -10.62 -0.24 9.61
N MET A 11 -9.39 -0.41 10.08
CA MET A 11 -8.60 0.69 10.64
C MET A 11 -8.20 1.69 9.57
N LEU A 12 -7.68 1.27 8.43
CA LEU A 12 -7.29 2.16 7.32
C LEU A 12 -8.49 2.87 6.70
N ARG A 13 -9.68 2.25 6.70
CA ARG A 13 -10.92 2.90 6.26
C ARG A 13 -11.32 4.04 7.20
N ARG A 14 -11.14 3.87 8.52
CA ARG A 14 -11.46 4.90 9.53
C ARG A 14 -10.39 5.97 9.63
N PHE A 15 -9.13 5.59 9.43
CA PHE A 15 -7.97 6.47 9.55
C PHE A 15 -7.06 6.34 8.32
N PRO A 16 -7.46 6.93 7.17
CA PRO A 16 -6.73 6.76 5.92
C PRO A 16 -5.31 7.34 5.95
N LEU A 17 -5.02 8.25 6.88
CA LEU A 17 -3.71 8.89 7.06
C LEU A 17 -2.84 8.20 8.12
N ALA A 18 -3.25 7.04 8.67
CA ALA A 18 -2.52 6.34 9.73
C ALA A 18 -1.15 5.79 9.29
N GLY A 19 -0.97 5.51 8.00
CA GLY A 19 0.32 5.11 7.43
C GLY A 19 1.28 6.28 7.25
N LYS A 20 2.57 5.99 7.35
CA LYS A 20 3.65 6.94 7.06
C LYS A 20 3.64 7.25 5.56
N ALA A 21 3.61 8.52 5.18
CA ALA A 21 3.80 8.92 3.79
C ALA A 21 5.20 8.50 3.31
N LEU A 22 5.26 7.86 2.14
CA LEU A 22 6.51 7.53 1.47
C LEU A 22 6.90 8.70 0.56
N ASP A 23 8.20 8.92 0.40
CA ASP A 23 8.75 9.93 -0.50
C ASP A 23 8.80 9.35 -1.93
N VAL A 24 7.62 9.05 -2.47
CA VAL A 24 7.42 8.53 -3.83
C VAL A 24 6.36 9.37 -4.55
N PRO A 25 6.43 9.49 -5.89
CA PRO A 25 5.33 10.04 -6.66
C PRO A 25 4.04 9.26 -6.35
N GLN A 26 2.87 9.93 -6.33
CA GLN A 26 1.52 9.37 -6.08
C GLN A 26 1.02 9.32 -4.63
N GLY A 27 1.74 9.83 -3.64
CA GLY A 27 1.18 10.00 -2.29
C GLY A 27 0.94 8.68 -1.54
N VAL A 28 1.72 7.65 -1.87
CA VAL A 28 1.68 6.32 -1.24
C VAL A 28 2.01 6.42 0.25
N ARG A 29 1.34 5.58 1.04
CA ARG A 29 1.50 5.46 2.47
C ARG A 29 1.84 4.03 2.85
N ARG A 30 2.68 3.89 3.88
CA ARG A 30 3.11 2.61 4.44
C ARG A 30 2.53 2.42 5.84
N PHE A 31 1.75 1.37 6.03
CA PHE A 31 1.23 0.94 7.32
C PHE A 31 1.91 -0.35 7.78
N SER A 32 2.36 -0.38 9.03
CA SER A 32 2.99 -1.57 9.63
C SER A 32 1.98 -2.33 10.47
N ALA A 33 1.70 -3.57 10.09
CA ALA A 33 0.84 -4.50 10.80
C ALA A 33 1.59 -5.82 11.01
N PRO A 34 2.49 -5.90 12.02
CA PRO A 34 3.39 -7.04 12.16
C PRO A 34 2.64 -8.40 12.10
N PRO A 35 3.16 -9.37 11.33
CA PRO A 35 4.47 -9.37 10.68
C PRO A 35 4.49 -8.76 9.25
N TYR A 36 3.45 -8.03 8.84
CA TYR A 36 3.31 -7.48 7.49
C TYR A 36 3.51 -5.96 7.43
N VAL A 37 3.89 -5.49 6.24
CA VAL A 37 3.93 -4.10 5.82
C VAL A 37 3.00 -3.96 4.64
N ILE A 38 2.19 -2.89 4.65
CA ILE A 38 1.15 -2.64 3.66
C ILE A 38 1.40 -1.26 3.07
N ASP A 39 1.67 -1.22 1.77
CA ASP A 39 1.73 0.03 1.01
C ASP A 39 0.38 0.26 0.34
N TYR A 40 -0.17 1.45 0.50
CA TYR A 40 -1.52 1.80 0.08
C TYR A 40 -1.60 3.26 -0.33
N GLU A 41 -2.64 3.61 -1.07
CA GLU A 41 -2.95 4.98 -1.45
C GLU A 41 -4.43 5.31 -1.17
N VAL A 42 -4.73 6.61 -1.16
CA VAL A 42 -6.10 7.11 -0.99
C VAL A 42 -6.35 8.11 -2.11
N VAL A 43 -7.14 7.69 -3.11
CA VAL A 43 -7.48 8.50 -4.29
C VAL A 43 -8.99 8.62 -4.34
N ASP A 44 -9.52 9.85 -4.39
CA ASP A 44 -10.96 10.13 -4.40
C ASP A 44 -11.76 9.43 -3.29
N GLY A 45 -11.14 9.28 -2.12
CA GLY A 45 -11.73 8.60 -0.96
C GLY A 45 -11.74 7.07 -1.05
N ILE A 46 -11.16 6.50 -2.11
CA ILE A 46 -10.99 5.07 -2.31
C ILE A 46 -9.64 4.64 -1.73
N LEU A 47 -9.66 3.63 -0.86
CA LEU A 47 -8.46 3.02 -0.30
C LEU A 47 -7.96 1.92 -1.25
N GLY A 48 -6.85 2.18 -1.95
CA GLY A 48 -6.18 1.23 -2.82
C GLY A 48 -5.03 0.54 -2.10
N ILE A 49 -5.02 -0.79 -2.01
CA ILE A 49 -3.89 -1.55 -1.46
C ILE A 49 -2.96 -1.92 -2.63
N LEU A 50 -1.71 -1.46 -2.57
CA LEU A 50 -0.73 -1.66 -3.63
C LEU A 50 0.10 -2.92 -3.39
N ILE A 51 0.67 -3.04 -2.18
CA ILE A 51 1.58 -4.13 -1.81
C ILE A 51 1.29 -4.58 -0.40
N VAL A 52 1.21 -5.91 -0.20
CA VAL A 52 1.25 -6.54 1.13
C VAL A 52 2.44 -7.47 1.17
N ARG A 53 3.37 -7.24 2.09
CA ARG A 53 4.60 -8.03 2.20
C ARG A 53 4.93 -8.33 3.65
N HIS A 54 5.68 -9.41 3.88
CA HIS A 54 6.21 -9.70 5.20
C HIS A 54 7.33 -8.72 5.51
N ALA A 55 7.37 -8.15 6.72
CA ALA A 55 8.31 -7.09 7.12
C ALA A 55 9.78 -7.52 7.08
N ARG A 56 10.05 -8.83 7.06
CA ARG A 56 11.39 -9.41 6.91
C ARG A 56 11.82 -9.60 5.46
N GLN A 57 10.93 -9.41 4.50
CA GLN A 57 11.32 -9.34 3.09
C GLN A 57 11.91 -7.96 2.84
N SER A 58 13.04 -7.93 2.12
CA SER A 58 13.64 -6.68 1.66
C SER A 58 12.60 -5.82 0.94
N ASP A 59 12.76 -4.51 1.02
CA ASP A 59 11.95 -3.60 0.22
C ASP A 59 12.09 -4.02 -1.26
N PRO A 60 10.98 -4.13 -2.00
CA PRO A 60 11.09 -4.38 -3.43
C PRO A 60 11.93 -3.25 -4.03
N ASP A 61 12.86 -3.59 -4.91
CA ASP A 61 13.49 -2.58 -5.76
C ASP A 61 12.35 -1.83 -6.43
N ILE A 62 12.24 -0.52 -6.17
CA ILE A 62 11.31 0.34 -6.89
C ILE A 62 11.87 0.44 -8.30
N ALA A 63 11.60 -0.58 -9.12
CA ALA A 63 11.71 -0.46 -10.55
C ALA A 63 10.68 0.59 -10.93
N THR A 64 11.15 1.79 -11.25
CA THR A 64 10.37 2.83 -11.89
C THR A 64 9.92 2.27 -13.24
N ASP A 65 8.86 1.47 -13.25
CA ASP A 65 8.30 0.97 -14.50
C ASP A 65 7.69 2.16 -15.21
N THR A 66 8.48 2.76 -16.10
CA THR A 66 8.05 3.81 -17.01
C THR A 66 7.36 3.13 -18.19
N THR A 67 6.42 2.22 -17.91
CA THR A 67 5.56 1.59 -18.90
C THR A 67 4.11 1.85 -18.53
N GLY A 68 3.73 3.12 -18.61
CA GLY A 68 2.34 3.46 -18.86
C GLY A 68 2.07 3.26 -20.35
N ASP A 69 1.62 2.07 -20.73
CA ASP A 69 0.64 1.87 -21.81
C ASP A 69 0.19 0.40 -21.86
N PHE A 70 -0.95 0.08 -21.24
CA PHE A 70 -1.61 -1.23 -21.33
C PHE A 70 -2.89 -1.19 -22.17
N GLU A 71 -3.07 -0.17 -23.02
CA GLU A 71 -4.24 -0.02 -23.88
C GLU A 71 -3.81 0.15 -25.36
N ASN A 72 -3.34 -0.92 -26.00
CA ASN A 72 -3.53 -1.10 -27.45
C ASN A 72 -3.35 -2.57 -27.89
N ILE A 73 -4.45 -3.31 -28.01
CA ILE A 73 -4.55 -4.56 -28.77
C ILE A 73 -5.73 -4.41 -29.73
#